data_AF-A0A926TA31-F1
#
_entry.id   AF-A0A926TA31-F1
#
_cell.length_a   1.000
_cell.length_b   1.000
_cell.length_c   1.000
_cell.angle_alpha   90.00
_cell.angle_beta   90.00
_cell.angle_gamma   90.00
#
_symmetry.space_group_name_H-M   'P 1'
#
loop_
_entity.id
_entity.type
_entity.pdbx_description
1 polymer ?
#
loop_
_entity_poly.entity_id
_entity_poly.type
_entity_poly.pdbx_seq_one_letter_code
_entity_poly.pdbx_strand_id
1 'polypeptide(L)'
;MDTENYLNHPTFGLLYQICVLGEDQELFTTLYAQRLFFLVSAGTTGMKFEPVTRADARLMVENRLRLLRRTGQMKEYDQLQVIHHRTFQ
;
A
#
# COMPACT_ATOMS: atom_id res chain seq x y z
N MET A 1 2.64 -16.89 0.58
CA MET A 1 1.23 -16.80 0.19
C MET A 1 1.05 -15.39 -0.30
N ASP A 2 0.66 -15.29 -1.57
CA ASP A 2 0.33 -14.07 -2.27
C ASP A 2 -1.05 -13.61 -1.77
N THR A 3 -1.10 -13.11 -0.54
CA THR A 3 -2.37 -12.71 0.04
C THR A 3 -2.72 -11.34 -0.51
N GLU A 4 -3.47 -11.32 -1.61
CA GLU A 4 -4.09 -10.09 -2.10
C GLU A 4 -5.11 -9.61 -1.06
N ASN A 5 -4.84 -8.47 -0.44
CA ASN A 5 -5.71 -7.88 0.56
C ASN A 5 -6.51 -6.71 -0.05
N TYR A 6 -7.81 -6.70 0.22
CA TYR A 6 -8.73 -5.72 -0.35
C TYR A 6 -9.59 -5.08 0.73
N LEU A 7 -9.94 -3.82 0.51
CA LEU A 7 -10.76 -3.05 1.43
C LEU A 7 -11.76 -2.19 0.66
N ASN A 8 -12.99 -2.04 1.17
CA ASN A 8 -13.98 -1.15 0.57
C ASN A 8 -13.84 0.26 1.15
N HIS A 9 -13.58 1.23 0.27
CA HIS A 9 -13.68 2.66 0.57
C HIS A 9 -15.12 3.15 0.31
N PRO A 10 -15.73 3.94 1.21
CA PRO A 10 -17.12 4.40 1.07
C PRO A 10 -17.42 5.10 -0.27
N THR A 11 -16.48 5.93 -0.74
CA THR A 11 -16.62 6.69 -2.01
C THR A 11 -16.05 5.98 -3.24
N PHE A 12 -14.87 5.35 -3.12
CA PHE A 12 -14.10 4.88 -4.28
C PHE A 12 -14.21 3.37 -4.53
N GLY A 13 -15.00 2.65 -3.72
CA GLY A 13 -15.18 1.22 -3.83
C GLY A 13 -13.93 0.44 -3.44
N LEU A 14 -13.65 -0.63 -4.18
CA LEU A 14 -12.61 -1.58 -3.82
C LEU A 14 -11.20 -1.00 -3.98
N LEU A 15 -10.45 -1.06 -2.88
CA LEU A 15 -9.04 -0.74 -2.81
C LEU A 15 -8.21 -2.03 -2.72
N TYR A 16 -7.03 -1.99 -3.33
CA TYR A 16 -6.02 -3.05 -3.29
C TYR A 16 -4.84 -2.62 -2.41
N GLN A 17 -4.39 -3.51 -1.51
CA GLN A 17 -3.25 -3.26 -0.64
C GLN A 17 -1.94 -3.32 -1.46
N ILE A 18 -1.14 -2.26 -1.38
CA ILE A 18 0.19 -2.20 -1.98
C ILE A 18 1.23 -2.80 -1.03
N CYS A 19 1.25 -2.33 0.22
CA CYS A 19 2.14 -2.84 1.25
C CYS A 19 1.74 -2.42 2.67
N VAL A 20 2.28 -3.14 3.65
CA VAL A 20 2.26 -2.79 5.07
C VAL A 20 3.47 -1.90 5.38
N LEU A 21 3.24 -0.76 6.03
CA LEU A 21 4.26 0.24 6.36
C LEU A 21 4.68 0.18 7.85
N GLY A 22 3.90 -0.47 8.71
CA GLY A 22 4.15 -0.63 10.14
C GLY A 22 3.06 -1.47 10.81
N GLU A 23 2.95 -1.42 12.13
CA GLU A 23 1.97 -2.22 12.88
C GLU A 23 0.51 -1.84 12.57
N ASP A 24 0.22 -0.56 12.35
CA ASP A 24 -1.15 -0.05 12.18
C ASP A 24 -1.36 0.76 10.89
N GLN A 25 -0.41 0.68 9.95
CA GLN A 25 -0.45 1.48 8.73
C GLN A 25 -0.19 0.65 7.48
N GLU A 26 -1.09 0.81 6.52
CA GLU A 26 -1.08 0.10 5.27
C GLU A 26 -1.36 1.06 4.11
N LEU A 27 -0.68 0.87 2.99
CA LEU A 27 -0.90 1.67 1.80
C LEU A 27 -1.82 0.93 0.83
N PHE A 28 -2.86 1.61 0.37
CA PHE A 28 -3.84 1.09 -0.58
C PHE A 28 -3.95 1.98 -1.82
N THR A 29 -4.41 1.39 -2.93
CA THR A 29 -4.77 2.12 -4.15
C THR A 29 -6.10 1.67 -4.72
N THR A 30 -6.79 2.55 -5.44
CA THR A 30 -8.05 2.23 -6.13
C THR A 30 -7.84 1.30 -7.32
N LEU A 31 -8.69 0.29 -7.47
CA LEU A 31 -8.70 -0.59 -8.65
C LEU A 31 -9.40 0.03 -9.87
N TYR A 32 -10.46 0.81 -9.62
CA TYR A 32 -11.41 1.24 -10.68
C TYR A 32 -11.37 2.75 -10.99
N ALA A 33 -10.56 3.54 -10.28
CA ALA A 33 -10.45 4.98 -10.46
C ALA A 33 -9.08 5.38 -11.04
N GLN A 34 -8.90 6.67 -11.36
CA GLN A 34 -7.63 7.27 -11.79
C GLN A 34 -6.57 7.24 -10.66
N ARG A 35 -6.10 6.03 -10.32
CA ARG A 35 -5.06 5.66 -9.33
C ARG A 35 -4.92 6.66 -8.18
N LEU A 36 -5.91 6.66 -7.29
CA LEU A 36 -5.81 7.34 -6.00
C LEU A 36 -5.09 6.44 -4.99
N PHE A 37 -4.45 7.04 -3.99
CA PHE A 37 -3.69 6.35 -2.96
C PHE A 37 -4.18 6.76 -1.59
N PHE A 38 -4.25 5.79 -0.67
CA PHE A 38 -4.73 6.00 0.68
C PHE A 38 -3.80 5.33 1.68
N LEU A 39 -3.39 6.07 2.70
CA LEU A 39 -2.85 5.51 3.92
C LEU A 39 -4.03 5.10 4.80
N VAL A 40 -4.13 3.80 5.09
CA VAL A 40 -5.19 3.23 5.90
C VAL A 40 -4.62 2.87 7.27
N SER A 41 -5.33 3.28 8.32
CA SER A 41 -4.98 2.93 9.69
C SER A 41 -6.20 2.53 10.50
N ALA A 42 -6.01 1.60 11.44
CA ALA A 42 -7.03 1.23 12.41
C ALA A 42 -7.13 2.31 13.49
N GLY A 43 -8.21 3.09 13.48
CA GLY A 43 -8.52 4.08 14.51
C GLY A 43 -9.45 3.53 15.58
N THR A 44 -9.57 4.27 16.69
CA THR A 44 -10.46 3.92 17.83
C THR A 44 -11.94 3.81 17.46
N THR A 45 -12.37 4.47 16.39
CA THR A 45 -13.77 4.48 15.90
C THR A 45 -13.94 3.79 14.54
N GLY A 46 -12.93 3.06 14.07
CA GLY A 46 -12.93 2.39 12.77
C GLY A 46 -11.73 2.75 11.90
N MET A 47 -11.77 2.30 10.64
CA MET A 47 -10.70 2.56 9.67
C MET A 47 -10.68 4.02 9.23
N LYS A 48 -9.50 4.64 9.25
CA LYS A 48 -9.25 5.96 8.68
C LYS A 48 -8.57 5.82 7.34
N PHE A 49 -9.04 6.58 6.36
CA PHE A 49 -8.51 6.63 4.99
C PHE A 49 -7.95 8.02 4.74
N GLU A 50 -6.63 8.17 4.80
CA GLU A 50 -5.95 9.43 4.52
C GLU A 50 -5.48 9.44 3.06
N PRO A 51 -5.97 10.35 2.21
CA PRO A 51 -5.51 10.43 0.84
C PRO A 51 -4.05 10.91 0.79
N VAL A 52 -3.23 10.24 -0.01
CA VAL A 52 -1.83 10.62 -0.23
C VAL A 52 -1.55 10.86 -1.70
N THR A 53 -0.57 11.70 -2.00
CA THR A 53 -0.19 11.93 -3.40
C THR A 53 0.50 10.70 -3.98
N ARG A 54 0.48 10.58 -5.31
CA ARG A 54 1.24 9.52 -6.01
C ARG A 54 2.74 9.58 -5.71
N ALA A 55 3.29 10.78 -5.51
CA ALA A 55 4.71 10.96 -5.19
C ALA A 55 5.03 10.44 -3.79
N ASP A 56 4.20 10.76 -2.80
CA ASP A 56 4.38 10.31 -1.42
C ASP A 56 4.18 8.80 -1.31
N ALA A 57 3.14 8.25 -1.96
CA ALA A 57 2.89 6.81 -2.02
C ALA A 57 4.10 6.06 -2.61
N ARG A 58 4.68 6.58 -3.70
CA ARG A 58 5.89 6.00 -4.30
C ARG A 58 7.05 6.02 -3.32
N LEU A 59 7.29 7.15 -2.64
CA LEU A 59 8.37 7.28 -1.67
C LEU A 59 8.22 6.30 -0.49
N MET A 60 7.00 6.11 0.00
CA MET A 60 6.68 5.13 1.06
C MET A 60 7.04 3.70 0.63
N VAL A 61 6.66 3.31 -0.60
CA VAL A 61 6.97 1.98 -1.15
C VAL A 61 8.47 1.80 -1.35
N GLU A 62 9.18 2.80 -1.88
CA GLU A 62 10.63 2.76 -2.05
C GLU A 62 11.36 2.63 -0.69
N ASN A 63 10.87 3.30 0.34
CA ASN A 63 11.41 3.17 1.70
C ASN A 63 11.15 1.77 2.28
N ARG A 64 9.96 1.20 2.08
CA ARG A 64 9.65 -0.18 2.50
C ARG A 64 10.54 -1.20 1.77
N LEU A 65 10.75 -1.05 0.47
CA LEU A 65 11.69 -1.89 -0.29
C LEU A 65 13.11 -1.83 0.29
N ARG A 66 13.61 -0.64 0.62
CA ARG A 66 14.93 -0.48 1.26
C ARG A 66 15.00 -1.19 2.61
N LEU A 67 13.94 -1.11 3.41
CA LEU A 67 13.86 -1.80 4.71
C LEU A 67 13.87 -3.32 4.53
N LEU A 68 13.00 -3.87 3.67
CA LEU A 68 12.92 -5.30 3.40
C LEU A 68 14.27 -5.87 2.97
N ARG A 69 14.96 -5.18 2.05
CA ARG A 69 16.30 -5.55 1.61
C ARG A 69 17.32 -5.56 2.75
N ARG A 70 17.30 -4.56 3.63
CA ARG A 70 18.22 -4.48 4.78
C ARG A 70 17.96 -5.56 5.83
N THR A 71 16.70 -5.92 6.03
CA THR A 71 16.29 -6.96 7.00
C THR A 71 16.36 -8.39 6.44
N GLY A 72 16.75 -8.56 5.17
CA GLY A 72 16.86 -9.88 4.53
C GLY A 72 15.53 -10.53 4.15
N GLN A 73 14.41 -9.79 4.19
CA GLN A 73 13.07 -10.29 3.84
C GLN A 73 12.88 -10.32 2.31
N MET A 74 13.70 -11.11 1.62
CA MET A 74 13.81 -11.09 0.16
C MET A 74 12.53 -11.49 -0.57
N LYS A 75 11.74 -12.42 -0.01
CA LYS A 75 10.47 -12.83 -0.61
C LYS A 75 9.46 -11.68 -0.68
N GLU A 76 9.29 -10.96 0.42
CA GLU A 76 8.42 -9.78 0.48
C GLU A 76 8.98 -8.65 -0.39
N TYR A 77 10.30 -8.50 -0.44
CA TYR A 77 10.96 -7.53 -1.30
C TYR A 77 10.64 -7.78 -2.78
N ASP A 78 10.81 -9.01 -3.26
CA ASP A 78 10.58 -9.36 -4.67
C ASP A 78 9.10 -9.15 -5.06
N GLN A 79 8.18 -9.54 -4.18
CA GLN A 79 6.74 -9.31 -4.36
C GLN A 79 6.42 -7.80 -4.44
N LEU A 80 6.91 -7.01 -3.48
CA LEU A 80 6.69 -5.58 -3.46
C LEU A 80 7.34 -4.87 -4.65
N GLN A 81 8.48 -5.37 -5.15
CA GLN A 81 9.15 -4.81 -6.32
C GLN A 81 8.28 -4.94 -7.58
N VAL A 82 7.60 -6.09 -7.76
CA VAL A 82 6.65 -6.30 -8.86
C VAL A 82 5.46 -5.34 -8.74
N ILE A 83 4.89 -5.18 -7.53
CA ILE A 83 3.78 -4.26 -7.29
C ILE A 83 4.21 -2.81 -7.57
N HIS A 84 5.39 -2.41 -7.09
CA HIS A 84 5.95 -1.08 -7.33
C HIS A 84 6.07 -0.78 -8.83
N HIS A 85 6.60 -1.71 -9.62
CA HIS A 85 6.71 -1.57 -11.07
C HIS A 85 5.34 -1.37 -11.72
N ARG A 86 4.36 -2.25 -11.46
CA ARG A 86 3.01 -2.17 -12.06
C ARG A 86 2.23 -0.90 -11.68
N THR A 87 2.51 -0.36 -10.50
CA THR A 87 1.77 0.77 -9.92
C THR A 87 2.36 2.13 -10.33
N PHE A 88 3.68 2.24 -10.35
CA PHE A 88 4.38 3.54 -10.48
C PHE A 88 5.22 3.71 -11.75
N GLN A 89 5.39 2.67 -12.57
CA GLN A 89 6.06 2.73 -13.87
C GLN A 89 5.05 2.46 -14.98
#